data_AF-A0A4U7AXQ3-F1
#
_entry.id   AF-A0A4U7AXQ3-F1
#
_cell.length_a   1.000
_cell.length_b   1.000
_cell.length_c   1.000
_cell.angle_alpha   90.00
_cell.angle_beta   90.00
_cell.angle_gamma   90.00
#
_symmetry.space_group_name_H-M   'P 1'
#
loop_
_entity.id
_entity.type
_entity.pdbx_description
1 polymer ?
#
loop_
_entity_poly.entity_id
_entity_poly.type
_entity_poly.pdbx_seq_one_letter_code
_entity_poly.pdbx_strand_id
1 'polypeptide(L)'
;MAFKLSLLLAGSYAAGALGQTFIVSACSTVSGQQVCQGPSGTPVTFTNSASASASATPSSAPVTSAPASTSASATTSSAGMSVTAISQCHYHGTSPYCFVGTAEYEILDAPTRTEELPAQYTGCHSHGSEMFCVSPSGEDVAVRAEGASAEGGSHGGEDDHDHGSSGTPSSTVSGSTGSSSPSTGGSSGAVSCHFHGGVEHCVPEGGSESGVERSCDRQTREYNIPLRVGMLFVVLVTSSIAVFTPILMSSILKNKIVSFVLLQLKQFGTGVLVSTAFVHLYTHAELMLTNECITWPERYEGTTAAIVMAGIFLSFLVEYIGSRIIMRMYVKRDGNETASQSRDSGADSGEENSKSTAEASLAHVGHGLHDHAGTFFMHPQQQKLSVMVVEAGIIFHSILIGLTLIVAGDSVFGSLVVVIIFHQMFEGIALGTRIAELPTASTDGTAPVSKLTKYLFGGLFAIITPIGMGIGIGVLDSWNGNEPSTLIAIGVLDAISAGILAWVALVEMWAGDWLHGPLARARLSIAAPSIASLMFGMLIMSVLGKWA
;
A
#
# COMPACT_ATOMS: atom_id res chain seq x y z
N MET A 1 25.46 -43.04 -14.01
CA MET A 1 24.09 -42.54 -13.73
C MET A 1 23.88 -42.54 -12.22
N ALA A 2 23.29 -41.45 -11.72
CA ALA A 2 22.80 -41.21 -10.35
C ALA A 2 23.82 -41.31 -9.19
N PHE A 3 24.23 -40.14 -8.67
CA PHE A 3 24.84 -40.02 -7.34
C PHE A 3 23.84 -39.31 -6.41
N LYS A 4 23.54 -39.97 -5.28
CA LYS A 4 22.74 -39.48 -4.15
C LYS A 4 23.46 -38.33 -3.45
N LEU A 5 22.72 -37.30 -3.01
CA LEU A 5 23.19 -36.32 -2.04
C LEU A 5 22.20 -36.25 -0.88
N SER A 6 22.68 -36.65 0.30
CA SER A 6 21.95 -36.68 1.57
C SER A 6 21.80 -35.27 2.14
N LEU A 7 20.56 -34.88 2.45
CA LEU A 7 20.24 -33.69 3.22
C LEU A 7 20.18 -34.10 4.71
N LEU A 8 21.15 -33.64 5.51
CA LEU A 8 21.13 -33.78 6.96
C LEU A 8 20.25 -32.69 7.56
N LEU A 9 19.06 -33.09 8.03
CA LEU A 9 18.28 -32.36 9.03
C LEU A 9 18.67 -32.88 10.42
N ALA A 10 19.19 -31.99 11.27
CA ALA A 10 19.12 -32.11 12.72
C ALA A 10 18.26 -30.91 13.17
N GLY A 11 17.13 -31.04 13.86
CA GLY A 11 16.73 -32.08 14.81
C GLY A 11 16.80 -31.49 16.20
N SER A 12 15.70 -30.91 16.68
CA SER A 12 15.42 -30.78 18.12
C SER A 12 13.93 -30.92 18.33
N TYR A 13 13.60 -32.03 18.98
CA TYR A 13 12.27 -32.48 19.38
C TYR A 13 11.68 -31.58 20.46
N ALA A 14 10.39 -31.26 20.35
CA ALA A 14 9.51 -31.11 21.49
C ALA A 14 8.19 -31.80 21.16
N ALA A 15 7.80 -32.72 22.04
CA ALA A 15 6.73 -33.70 21.86
C ALA A 15 5.34 -33.05 21.69
N GLY A 16 4.53 -33.67 20.84
CA GLY A 16 3.17 -33.25 20.58
C GLY A 16 2.24 -33.46 21.77
N ALA A 17 1.40 -32.46 22.03
CA ALA A 17 0.05 -32.67 22.50
C ALA A 17 -0.88 -32.41 21.30
N LEU A 18 -1.60 -33.44 20.86
CA LEU A 18 -2.71 -33.28 19.93
C LEU A 18 -3.80 -32.47 20.65
N GLY A 19 -3.77 -31.14 20.52
CA GLY A 19 -4.86 -30.29 20.92
C GLY A 19 -5.99 -30.41 19.91
N GLN A 20 -6.99 -31.23 20.20
CA GLN A 20 -8.26 -31.17 19.47
C GLN A 20 -8.96 -29.88 19.87
N THR A 21 -9.18 -28.98 18.91
CA THR A 21 -10.06 -27.83 19.04
C THR A 21 -11.51 -28.29 18.95
N PHE A 22 -12.31 -27.96 19.96
CA PHE A 22 -13.75 -28.17 19.95
C PHE A 22 -14.47 -26.85 20.23
N ILE A 23 -15.58 -26.63 19.54
CA ILE A 23 -16.47 -25.49 19.79
C ILE A 23 -17.35 -25.87 20.98
N VAL A 24 -17.34 -25.05 22.03
CA VAL A 24 -18.22 -25.18 23.19
C VAL A 24 -19.33 -24.14 23.13
N SER A 25 -20.50 -24.48 23.67
CA SER A 25 -21.69 -23.61 23.69
C SER A 25 -22.26 -23.53 25.11
N ALA A 26 -23.11 -22.53 25.38
CA ALA A 26 -23.85 -22.37 26.64
C ALA A 26 -22.95 -22.40 27.91
N CYS A 27 -21.93 -21.54 27.96
CA CYS A 27 -21.08 -21.42 29.14
C CYS A 27 -21.81 -20.71 30.29
N SER A 28 -21.70 -21.26 31.50
CA SER A 28 -22.16 -20.61 32.73
C SER A 28 -21.12 -20.73 33.83
N THR A 29 -21.08 -19.73 34.71
CA THR A 29 -20.17 -19.72 35.86
C THR A 29 -20.87 -20.36 37.04
N VAL A 30 -20.38 -21.53 37.48
CA VAL A 30 -20.89 -22.24 38.65
C VAL A 30 -19.75 -22.32 39.67
N SER A 31 -19.96 -21.74 40.86
CA SER A 31 -18.98 -21.76 41.96
C SER A 31 -17.59 -21.21 41.58
N GLY A 32 -17.53 -20.14 40.78
CA GLY A 32 -16.28 -19.49 40.38
C GLY A 32 -15.51 -20.21 39.26
N GLN A 33 -16.11 -21.23 38.65
CA GLN A 33 -15.50 -22.03 37.59
C GLN A 33 -16.35 -21.94 36.32
N GLN A 34 -15.71 -21.73 35.17
CA GLN A 34 -16.41 -21.73 33.89
C GLN A 34 -16.72 -23.17 33.48
N VAL A 35 -18.01 -23.48 33.33
CA VAL A 35 -18.50 -24.76 32.82
C VAL A 35 -19.18 -24.51 31.48
N CYS A 36 -18.71 -25.18 30.44
CA CYS A 36 -19.25 -25.05 29.08
C CYS A 36 -19.67 -26.43 28.55
N GLN A 37 -20.65 -26.46 27.64
CA GLN A 37 -21.15 -27.71 27.07
C GLN A 37 -20.35 -28.09 25.82
N GLY A 38 -19.77 -29.29 25.83
CA GLY A 38 -19.05 -29.85 24.69
C GLY A 38 -20.00 -30.35 23.58
N PRO A 39 -19.44 -30.75 22.42
CA PRO A 39 -20.21 -31.14 21.22
C PRO A 39 -21.18 -32.33 21.43
N SER A 40 -20.93 -33.15 22.44
CA SER A 40 -21.74 -34.32 22.82
C SER A 40 -22.69 -34.05 24.01
N GLY A 41 -22.84 -32.79 24.43
CA GLY A 41 -23.65 -32.42 25.60
C GLY A 41 -22.98 -32.71 26.95
N THR A 42 -21.72 -33.14 26.97
CA THR A 42 -20.96 -33.35 28.21
C THR A 42 -20.41 -32.03 28.75
N PRO A 43 -20.58 -31.72 30.06
CA PRO A 43 -20.03 -30.50 30.65
C PRO A 43 -18.51 -30.59 30.78
N VAL A 44 -17.82 -29.51 30.38
CA VAL A 44 -16.37 -29.36 30.46
C VAL A 44 -16.07 -28.19 31.39
N THR A 45 -15.23 -28.43 32.39
CA THR A 45 -14.93 -27.47 33.46
C THR A 45 -13.50 -26.96 33.33
N PHE A 46 -13.32 -25.63 33.31
CA PHE A 46 -12.00 -24.99 33.20
C PHE A 46 -11.46 -24.59 34.59
N THR A 47 -10.34 -25.16 35.03
CA THR A 47 -9.59 -24.71 36.23
C THR A 47 -8.50 -23.73 35.82
N ASN A 48 -8.62 -22.45 36.21
CA ASN A 48 -7.49 -21.52 36.15
C ASN A 48 -6.56 -21.78 37.34
N SER A 49 -5.33 -22.22 37.09
CA SER A 49 -4.29 -22.38 38.11
C SER A 49 -3.28 -21.25 38.02
N ALA A 50 -3.40 -20.23 38.90
CA ALA A 50 -2.28 -19.53 39.55
C ALA A 50 -2.77 -18.43 40.53
N SER A 51 -2.65 -18.79 41.81
CA SER A 51 -2.73 -18.14 43.13
C SER A 51 -2.48 -16.62 43.29
N ALA A 52 -3.30 -15.96 44.14
CA ALA A 52 -2.85 -15.32 45.40
C ALA A 52 -4.05 -14.83 46.24
N SER A 53 -3.92 -14.96 47.55
CA SER A 53 -4.95 -15.00 48.60
C SER A 53 -5.23 -13.65 49.26
N ALA A 54 -6.49 -13.40 49.69
CA ALA A 54 -6.82 -12.84 51.01
C ALA A 54 -8.34 -12.85 51.26
N SER A 55 -8.72 -13.46 52.39
CA SER A 55 -10.09 -13.67 52.87
C SER A 55 -10.68 -12.45 53.60
N ALA A 56 -12.00 -12.27 53.54
CA ALA A 56 -12.83 -11.88 54.69
C ALA A 56 -14.31 -12.26 54.48
N THR A 57 -14.90 -12.77 55.55
CA THR A 57 -16.17 -13.48 55.75
C THR A 57 -17.41 -12.56 55.95
N PRO A 58 -18.64 -13.11 56.09
CA PRO A 58 -19.89 -12.55 55.54
C PRO A 58 -20.84 -11.92 56.58
N SER A 59 -21.94 -11.33 56.10
CA SER A 59 -23.16 -11.16 56.91
C SER A 59 -24.46 -11.19 56.08
N SER A 60 -25.30 -12.20 56.39
CA SER A 60 -26.77 -12.24 56.53
C SER A 60 -27.57 -10.94 56.29
N ALA A 61 -28.82 -10.89 55.82
CA ALA A 61 -29.90 -11.82 55.44
C ALA A 61 -31.04 -10.95 54.79
N PRO A 62 -32.35 -11.25 54.84
CA PRO A 62 -33.11 -12.09 53.91
C PRO A 62 -34.33 -11.42 53.21
N VAL A 63 -34.77 -12.04 52.10
CA VAL A 63 -36.17 -12.32 51.68
C VAL A 63 -37.17 -11.16 51.57
N THR A 64 -37.72 -10.95 50.35
CA THR A 64 -39.19 -10.97 50.17
C THR A 64 -39.63 -11.32 48.74
N SER A 65 -40.78 -11.99 48.71
CA SER A 65 -41.50 -12.74 47.68
C SER A 65 -41.94 -12.01 46.41
N ALA A 66 -42.05 -12.80 45.34
CA ALA A 66 -42.78 -12.55 44.10
C ALA A 66 -44.29 -12.27 44.30
N PRO A 67 -45.00 -11.88 43.23
CA PRO A 67 -45.90 -12.87 42.62
C PRO A 67 -45.83 -12.97 41.09
N ALA A 68 -46.29 -14.12 40.61
CA ALA A 68 -46.63 -14.47 39.23
C ALA A 68 -47.71 -13.52 38.66
N SER A 69 -48.02 -13.41 37.36
CA SER A 69 -47.96 -14.33 36.22
C SER A 69 -48.41 -13.57 34.96
N THR A 70 -48.20 -14.20 33.80
CA THR A 70 -48.93 -14.12 32.51
C THR A 70 -48.18 -13.54 31.31
N SER A 71 -48.05 -14.41 30.32
CA SER A 71 -47.63 -14.15 28.95
C SER A 71 -48.76 -13.48 28.17
N ALA A 72 -48.42 -12.49 27.34
CA ALA A 72 -49.18 -12.15 26.13
C ALA A 72 -48.23 -11.57 25.09
N SER A 73 -48.35 -12.06 23.86
CA SER A 73 -47.63 -11.60 22.68
C SER A 73 -48.48 -10.58 21.92
N ALA A 74 -47.77 -9.66 21.27
CA ALA A 74 -48.12 -8.85 20.09
C ALA A 74 -48.80 -7.47 20.23
N THR A 75 -48.19 -6.56 19.46
CA THR A 75 -48.67 -5.34 18.82
C THR A 75 -48.38 -4.02 19.54
N THR A 76 -47.37 -3.29 19.04
CA THR A 76 -47.30 -1.84 19.19
C THR A 76 -47.05 -1.18 17.84
N SER A 77 -48.10 -0.49 17.39
CA SER A 77 -48.10 0.51 16.34
C SER A 77 -47.27 1.74 16.75
N SER A 78 -46.72 2.39 15.74
CA SER A 78 -46.05 3.68 15.78
C SER A 78 -46.94 4.82 16.31
N ALA A 79 -46.48 5.50 17.36
CA ALA A 79 -46.90 6.86 17.73
C ALA A 79 -45.73 7.54 18.47
N GLY A 80 -45.26 8.67 17.94
CA GLY A 80 -44.05 9.36 18.38
C GLY A 80 -44.14 9.90 19.81
N MET A 81 -43.14 9.56 20.62
CA MET A 81 -42.90 10.11 21.95
C MET A 81 -41.79 11.16 21.83
N SER A 82 -42.06 12.43 22.15
CA SER A 82 -41.02 13.48 22.09
C SER A 82 -40.03 13.29 23.24
N VAL A 83 -38.77 13.03 22.92
CA VAL A 83 -37.68 12.93 23.90
C VAL A 83 -37.46 14.31 24.52
N THR A 84 -37.56 14.42 25.86
CA THR A 84 -37.40 15.69 26.59
C THR A 84 -36.17 15.70 27.51
N ALA A 85 -35.62 14.54 27.85
CA ALA A 85 -34.38 14.37 28.59
C ALA A 85 -33.77 12.99 28.32
N ILE A 86 -32.43 12.90 28.39
CA ILE A 86 -31.65 11.65 28.30
C ILE A 86 -30.83 11.50 29.60
N SER A 87 -30.68 10.27 30.09
CA SER A 87 -30.08 10.01 31.42
C SER A 87 -29.31 8.70 31.45
N GLN A 88 -28.59 8.42 32.55
CA GLN A 88 -27.82 7.18 32.74
C GLN A 88 -26.73 7.01 31.66
N CYS A 89 -25.84 7.98 31.57
CA CYS A 89 -24.81 8.00 30.54
C CYS A 89 -23.63 7.04 30.84
N HIS A 90 -23.16 6.32 29.83
CA HIS A 90 -22.03 5.40 29.88
C HIS A 90 -21.18 5.50 28.61
N TYR A 91 -20.03 4.81 28.57
CA TYR A 91 -19.14 4.80 27.39
C TYR A 91 -19.21 3.46 26.66
N HIS A 92 -19.30 3.50 25.33
CA HIS A 92 -18.90 2.40 24.44
C HIS A 92 -17.59 2.78 23.74
N GLY A 93 -16.48 2.17 24.17
CA GLY A 93 -15.15 2.54 23.67
C GLY A 93 -14.78 3.97 24.08
N THR A 94 -14.79 4.90 23.12
CA THR A 94 -14.52 6.33 23.32
C THR A 94 -15.75 7.23 23.18
N SER A 95 -16.86 6.70 22.67
CA SER A 95 -18.10 7.46 22.46
C SER A 95 -19.02 7.35 23.68
N PRO A 96 -19.58 8.46 24.19
CA PRO A 96 -20.55 8.42 25.28
C PRO A 96 -21.99 8.27 24.79
N TYR A 97 -22.74 7.44 25.49
CA TYR A 97 -24.14 7.10 25.23
C TYR A 97 -25.00 7.38 26.47
N CYS A 98 -26.28 7.69 26.28
CA CYS A 98 -27.27 7.84 27.36
C CYS A 98 -28.61 7.20 26.97
N PHE A 99 -29.42 6.83 27.95
CA PHE A 99 -30.71 6.18 27.75
C PHE A 99 -31.91 7.14 27.72
N VAL A 100 -32.88 6.78 26.88
CA VAL A 100 -34.28 7.22 26.95
C VAL A 100 -35.17 5.97 26.97
N GLY A 101 -35.70 5.63 28.14
CA GLY A 101 -36.43 4.37 28.31
C GLY A 101 -35.49 3.18 28.08
N THR A 102 -35.68 2.44 26.99
CA THR A 102 -34.84 1.29 26.60
C THR A 102 -33.93 1.56 25.38
N ALA A 103 -33.98 2.76 24.81
CA ALA A 103 -33.17 3.13 23.64
C ALA A 103 -31.94 3.93 24.06
N GLU A 104 -30.79 3.64 23.44
CA GLU A 104 -29.54 4.38 23.64
C GLU A 104 -29.38 5.49 22.60
N TYR A 105 -28.79 6.61 23.03
CA TYR A 105 -28.47 7.77 22.21
C TYR A 105 -27.00 8.11 22.39
N GLU A 106 -26.26 8.19 21.28
CA GLU A 106 -24.87 8.66 21.24
C GLU A 106 -24.84 10.19 21.33
N ILE A 107 -23.91 10.74 22.10
CA ILE A 107 -23.62 12.18 22.13
C ILE A 107 -22.45 12.44 21.16
N LEU A 108 -22.71 13.17 20.08
CA LEU A 108 -21.78 13.31 18.96
C LEU A 108 -20.63 14.30 19.25
N ASP A 109 -20.86 15.28 20.11
CA ASP A 109 -19.91 16.37 20.42
C ASP A 109 -19.38 16.33 21.85
N ALA A 110 -19.32 15.15 22.48
CA ALA A 110 -18.87 15.06 23.86
C ALA A 110 -17.36 15.31 24.01
N PRO A 111 -16.91 15.94 25.12
CA PRO A 111 -15.49 16.16 25.38
C PRO A 111 -14.74 14.83 25.53
N THR A 112 -13.53 14.75 24.94
CA THR A 112 -12.59 13.62 25.10
C THR A 112 -12.38 13.26 26.58
N ARG A 113 -12.14 11.96 26.87
CA ARG A 113 -12.16 11.18 28.15
C ARG A 113 -11.41 11.73 29.40
N THR A 114 -11.21 13.04 29.54
CA THR A 114 -10.60 13.70 30.68
C THR A 114 -11.60 14.26 31.70
N GLU A 115 -12.92 14.20 31.43
CA GLU A 115 -13.98 14.67 32.34
C GLU A 115 -15.05 13.60 32.61
N GLU A 116 -15.66 13.67 33.80
CA GLU A 116 -16.74 12.76 34.24
C GLU A 116 -18.05 13.13 33.51
N LEU A 117 -18.72 12.14 32.91
CA LEU A 117 -19.96 12.35 32.16
C LEU A 117 -21.07 12.93 33.05
N PRO A 118 -21.80 13.95 32.59
CA PRO A 118 -23.04 14.39 33.21
C PRO A 118 -24.04 13.24 33.43
N ALA A 119 -24.68 13.21 34.59
CA ALA A 119 -25.67 12.19 34.92
C ALA A 119 -26.94 12.24 34.04
N GLN A 120 -27.25 13.41 33.48
CA GLN A 120 -28.38 13.64 32.59
C GLN A 120 -28.21 14.91 31.72
N TYR A 121 -28.87 14.92 30.57
CA TYR A 121 -29.09 16.08 29.72
C TYR A 121 -30.60 16.32 29.58
N THR A 122 -31.01 17.57 29.57
CA THR A 122 -32.44 17.96 29.65
C THR A 122 -32.81 18.95 28.54
N GLY A 123 -34.11 19.17 28.30
CA GLY A 123 -34.53 20.18 27.32
C GLY A 123 -34.28 19.75 25.88
N CYS A 124 -34.39 18.45 25.59
CA CYS A 124 -34.14 17.93 24.26
C CYS A 124 -35.17 18.46 23.24
N HIS A 125 -34.68 18.89 22.07
CA HIS A 125 -35.48 19.49 21.00
C HIS A 125 -34.87 19.14 19.63
N SER A 126 -35.65 19.23 18.56
CA SER A 126 -35.22 18.83 17.21
C SER A 126 -35.13 20.03 16.26
N HIS A 127 -34.10 20.07 15.43
CA HIS A 127 -33.97 20.98 14.30
C HIS A 127 -33.81 20.13 13.03
N GLY A 128 -34.85 20.08 12.19
CA GLY A 128 -34.85 19.16 11.04
C GLY A 128 -34.87 17.70 11.49
N SER A 129 -33.87 16.93 11.08
CA SER A 129 -33.66 15.52 11.44
C SER A 129 -32.72 15.33 12.64
N GLU A 130 -32.04 16.38 13.08
CA GLU A 130 -31.09 16.34 14.20
C GLU A 130 -31.79 16.66 15.52
N MET A 131 -31.37 15.98 16.59
CA MET A 131 -31.84 16.23 17.96
C MET A 131 -30.72 16.77 18.82
N PHE A 132 -31.03 17.78 19.62
CA PHE A 132 -30.12 18.44 20.53
C PHE A 132 -30.67 18.36 21.95
N CYS A 133 -29.80 18.21 22.95
CA CYS A 133 -30.14 18.27 24.37
C CYS A 133 -29.23 19.26 25.09
N VAL A 134 -29.72 19.88 26.16
CA VAL A 134 -28.95 20.87 26.92
C VAL A 134 -28.13 20.17 28.01
N SER A 135 -26.83 20.45 28.03
CA SER A 135 -25.89 20.01 29.07
C SER A 135 -26.14 20.75 30.41
N PRO A 136 -25.58 20.27 31.54
CA PRO A 136 -25.62 21.02 32.79
C PRO A 136 -24.89 22.38 32.73
N SER A 137 -23.98 22.58 31.78
CA SER A 137 -23.33 23.88 31.52
C SER A 137 -24.23 24.85 30.74
N GLY A 138 -25.38 24.38 30.23
CA GLY A 138 -26.33 25.18 29.46
C GLY A 138 -26.05 25.21 27.95
N GLU A 139 -25.19 24.32 27.45
CA GLU A 139 -24.81 24.23 26.04
C GLU A 139 -25.61 23.12 25.34
N ASP A 140 -25.99 23.34 24.08
CA ASP A 140 -26.68 22.34 23.26
C ASP A 140 -25.68 21.32 22.72
N VAL A 141 -25.96 20.03 22.96
CA VAL A 141 -25.17 18.91 22.44
C VAL A 141 -26.01 18.09 21.47
N ALA A 142 -25.44 17.75 20.32
CA ALA A 142 -26.10 16.89 19.34
C ALA A 142 -26.17 15.44 19.83
N VAL A 143 -27.36 14.84 19.75
CA VAL A 143 -27.64 13.48 20.20
C VAL A 143 -28.30 12.66 19.10
N ARG A 144 -27.90 11.40 18.98
CA ARG A 144 -28.34 10.51 17.90
C ARG A 144 -28.74 9.16 18.44
N ALA A 145 -29.96 8.71 18.13
CA ALA A 145 -30.38 7.36 18.51
C ALA A 145 -29.44 6.32 17.89
N GLU A 146 -29.06 5.31 18.67
CA GLU A 146 -28.26 4.19 18.17
C GLU A 146 -29.03 3.51 17.01
N GLY A 147 -28.45 3.58 15.80
CA GLY A 147 -29.06 3.08 14.57
C GLY A 147 -29.77 4.12 13.70
N ALA A 148 -29.81 5.40 14.08
CA ALA A 148 -30.20 6.51 13.20
C ALA A 148 -28.94 7.15 12.57
N SER A 149 -28.87 7.26 11.25
CA SER A 149 -27.74 7.89 10.55
C SER A 149 -27.83 9.42 10.58
N ALA A 150 -26.71 10.12 10.76
CA ALA A 150 -26.64 11.58 10.92
C ALA A 150 -26.81 12.32 9.58
N GLU A 151 -27.69 13.34 9.53
CA GLU A 151 -27.68 14.40 8.52
C GLU A 151 -26.91 15.60 9.10
N GLY A 152 -25.60 15.71 8.84
CA GLY A 152 -24.82 16.85 9.33
C GLY A 152 -25.16 18.15 8.61
N GLY A 153 -25.70 19.13 9.34
CA GLY A 153 -25.82 20.53 8.91
C GLY A 153 -24.62 21.36 9.38
N SER A 154 -23.68 21.66 8.48
CA SER A 154 -22.60 22.63 8.76
C SER A 154 -22.99 24.03 8.29
N HIS A 155 -22.75 25.00 9.18
CA HIS A 155 -23.01 26.44 9.09
C HIS A 155 -22.60 27.11 7.77
N GLY A 156 -23.50 27.95 7.24
CA GLY A 156 -23.21 28.89 6.15
C GLY A 156 -23.36 30.36 6.59
N GLY A 157 -22.34 31.15 6.29
CA GLY A 157 -22.29 32.62 6.29
C GLY A 157 -20.87 33.00 5.87
N GLU A 158 -20.59 33.89 4.92
CA GLU A 158 -21.35 34.90 4.19
C GLU A 158 -20.65 35.06 2.81
N ASP A 159 -21.37 35.17 1.70
CA ASP A 159 -20.81 35.63 0.42
C ASP A 159 -21.74 36.70 -0.19
N ASP A 160 -21.30 37.94 -0.08
CA ASP A 160 -21.67 39.03 -0.98
C ASP A 160 -20.91 38.84 -2.31
N HIS A 161 -21.59 39.02 -3.45
CA HIS A 161 -21.16 39.86 -4.58
C HIS A 161 -21.86 39.50 -5.91
N ASP A 162 -22.80 40.39 -6.26
CA ASP A 162 -22.98 41.12 -7.52
C ASP A 162 -23.16 40.39 -8.88
N HIS A 163 -24.25 40.79 -9.53
CA HIS A 163 -24.64 40.41 -10.88
C HIS A 163 -23.94 41.26 -11.95
N GLY A 164 -23.38 40.62 -12.97
CA GLY A 164 -22.88 41.29 -14.18
C GLY A 164 -23.10 40.46 -15.45
N SER A 165 -24.19 40.72 -16.16
CA SER A 165 -24.48 40.17 -17.50
C SER A 165 -23.76 40.94 -18.61
N SER A 166 -23.19 40.22 -19.58
CA SER A 166 -23.12 40.56 -21.01
C SER A 166 -22.59 39.33 -21.77
N GLY A 167 -23.36 38.65 -22.64
CA GLY A 167 -23.62 38.99 -24.04
C GLY A 167 -22.37 38.76 -24.88
N THR A 168 -22.25 37.78 -25.79
CA THR A 168 -22.87 37.67 -27.13
C THR A 168 -22.39 36.35 -27.83
N PRO A 169 -22.81 35.96 -29.07
CA PRO A 169 -23.41 34.63 -29.30
C PRO A 169 -22.76 33.79 -30.44
N SER A 170 -23.41 32.66 -30.75
CA SER A 170 -23.49 32.00 -32.08
C SER A 170 -22.60 30.78 -32.30
N SER A 171 -23.21 29.60 -32.45
CA SER A 171 -23.52 29.08 -33.79
C SER A 171 -24.34 27.79 -33.74
N THR A 172 -25.46 27.84 -34.46
CA THR A 172 -26.39 26.76 -34.73
C THR A 172 -25.90 25.97 -35.94
N VAL A 173 -25.84 24.64 -35.85
CA VAL A 173 -25.98 23.76 -37.03
C VAL A 173 -26.88 22.59 -36.65
N SER A 174 -28.07 22.58 -37.25
CA SER A 174 -28.98 21.45 -37.29
C SER A 174 -28.55 20.48 -38.39
N GLY A 175 -28.60 19.18 -38.11
CA GLY A 175 -28.40 18.10 -39.07
C GLY A 175 -28.94 16.79 -38.52
N SER A 176 -30.23 16.56 -38.71
CA SER A 176 -30.98 15.36 -38.34
C SER A 176 -30.63 14.15 -39.21
N THR A 177 -30.49 12.97 -38.59
CA THR A 177 -31.16 11.74 -39.05
C THR A 177 -31.19 10.74 -37.88
N GLY A 178 -32.40 10.39 -37.47
CA GLY A 178 -32.63 9.45 -36.39
C GLY A 178 -32.42 7.99 -36.79
N SER A 179 -31.95 7.21 -35.82
CA SER A 179 -32.20 5.78 -35.74
C SER A 179 -32.53 5.44 -34.29
N SER A 180 -33.82 5.42 -34.01
CA SER A 180 -34.44 4.94 -32.78
C SER A 180 -34.24 3.44 -32.60
N SER A 181 -33.81 3.01 -31.41
CA SER A 181 -34.06 1.68 -30.86
C SER A 181 -34.09 1.78 -29.32
N PRO A 182 -34.88 0.92 -28.65
CA PRO A 182 -35.73 1.33 -27.55
C PRO A 182 -34.99 1.40 -26.22
N SER A 183 -35.04 2.57 -25.58
CA SER A 183 -34.77 2.71 -24.16
C SER A 183 -35.92 2.08 -23.38
N THR A 184 -35.70 0.90 -22.80
CA THR A 184 -36.51 0.43 -21.68
C THR A 184 -36.33 1.39 -20.52
N GLY A 185 -37.36 2.18 -20.25
CA GLY A 185 -37.39 3.15 -19.16
C GLY A 185 -37.32 2.46 -17.81
N GLY A 186 -36.22 2.68 -17.10
CA GLY A 186 -36.17 2.76 -15.66
C GLY A 186 -35.73 4.18 -15.32
N SER A 187 -36.44 4.84 -14.41
CA SER A 187 -36.12 6.18 -13.91
C SER A 187 -34.73 6.18 -13.25
N SER A 188 -33.67 6.42 -14.02
CA SER A 188 -32.33 6.67 -13.48
C SER A 188 -32.32 8.08 -12.90
N GLY A 189 -32.43 8.20 -11.58
CA GLY A 189 -31.94 9.41 -10.91
C GLY A 189 -30.50 9.66 -11.38
N ALA A 190 -30.15 10.92 -11.62
CA ALA A 190 -28.80 11.28 -12.04
C ALA A 190 -27.80 10.71 -11.01
N VAL A 191 -26.78 9.98 -11.48
CA VAL A 191 -25.79 9.33 -10.62
C VAL A 191 -24.48 10.11 -10.74
N SER A 192 -23.95 10.59 -9.62
CA SER A 192 -22.66 11.25 -9.53
C SER A 192 -21.57 10.21 -9.30
N CYS A 193 -20.73 10.00 -10.32
CA CYS A 193 -19.63 9.04 -10.27
C CYS A 193 -18.29 9.76 -10.10
N HIS A 194 -17.46 9.30 -9.17
CA HIS A 194 -16.10 9.78 -8.95
C HIS A 194 -15.11 8.60 -8.93
N PHE A 195 -13.84 8.86 -9.21
CA PHE A 195 -12.80 7.83 -9.28
C PHE A 195 -11.78 8.00 -8.16
N HIS A 196 -11.39 6.87 -7.57
CA HIS A 196 -10.24 6.78 -6.68
C HIS A 196 -9.37 5.61 -7.11
N GLY A 197 -8.13 5.88 -7.53
CA GLY A 197 -7.18 4.83 -7.89
C GLY A 197 -7.73 3.84 -8.93
N GLY A 198 -8.37 4.34 -9.99
CA GLY A 198 -8.92 3.50 -11.06
C GLY A 198 -10.25 2.79 -10.74
N VAL A 199 -10.76 2.87 -9.51
CA VAL A 199 -12.07 2.35 -9.10
C VAL A 199 -13.11 3.46 -9.15
N GLU A 200 -14.27 3.18 -9.74
CA GLU A 200 -15.38 4.14 -9.87
C GLU A 200 -16.39 3.96 -8.72
N HIS A 201 -16.72 5.06 -8.06
CA HIS A 201 -17.75 5.15 -7.03
C HIS A 201 -18.89 6.02 -7.53
N CYS A 202 -20.05 5.40 -7.72
CA CYS A 202 -21.25 6.05 -8.23
C CYS A 202 -22.31 6.18 -7.12
N VAL A 203 -22.71 7.42 -6.82
CA VAL A 203 -23.72 7.74 -5.80
C VAL A 203 -24.90 8.47 -6.47
N PRO A 204 -26.17 8.11 -6.21
CA PRO A 204 -27.31 8.86 -6.72
C PRO A 204 -27.28 10.32 -6.24
N GLU A 205 -27.63 11.28 -7.10
CA GLU A 205 -27.79 12.69 -6.70
C GLU A 205 -28.83 12.80 -5.58
N GLY A 206 -28.38 13.16 -4.38
CA GLY A 206 -29.22 13.31 -3.19
C GLY A 206 -29.59 12.01 -2.46
N GLY A 207 -28.97 10.87 -2.77
CA GLY A 207 -29.16 9.59 -2.06
C GLY A 207 -27.90 9.12 -1.34
N SER A 208 -28.06 8.34 -0.26
CA SER A 208 -26.95 7.63 0.39
C SER A 208 -26.66 6.29 -0.30
N GLU A 209 -25.43 5.78 -0.16
CA GLU A 209 -24.93 4.55 -0.82
C GLU A 209 -25.72 3.26 -0.49
N SER A 210 -26.69 3.33 0.43
CA SER A 210 -27.38 2.18 1.03
C SER A 210 -28.47 1.53 0.17
N GLY A 211 -28.69 2.00 -1.06
CA GLY A 211 -29.81 1.55 -1.90
C GLY A 211 -29.50 1.18 -3.35
N VAL A 212 -28.24 1.20 -3.79
CA VAL A 212 -27.88 0.83 -5.17
C VAL A 212 -27.27 -0.56 -5.17
N GLU A 213 -27.92 -1.53 -5.84
CA GLU A 213 -27.25 -2.77 -6.24
C GLU A 213 -26.07 -2.36 -7.13
N ARG A 214 -24.85 -2.39 -6.57
CA ARG A 214 -23.65 -2.10 -7.33
C ARG A 214 -23.44 -3.24 -8.34
N SER A 215 -23.62 -2.90 -9.60
CA SER A 215 -23.42 -3.85 -10.70
C SER A 215 -21.93 -3.99 -10.99
N CYS A 216 -21.43 -5.22 -10.84
CA CYS A 216 -20.10 -5.64 -11.30
C CYS A 216 -20.07 -5.94 -12.81
N ASP A 217 -21.18 -5.65 -13.51
CA ASP A 217 -21.22 -5.75 -14.96
C ASP A 217 -20.35 -4.66 -15.58
N ARG A 218 -19.98 -4.94 -16.83
CA ARG A 218 -19.16 -4.03 -17.60
C ARG A 218 -19.91 -2.72 -17.87
N GLN A 219 -19.33 -1.61 -17.41
CA GLN A 219 -19.80 -0.28 -17.74
C GLN A 219 -19.38 0.10 -19.17
N THR A 220 -20.36 0.40 -20.03
CA THR A 220 -20.11 0.92 -21.38
C THR A 220 -19.86 2.41 -21.30
N ARG A 221 -18.71 2.88 -21.78
CA ARG A 221 -18.35 4.30 -21.80
C ARG A 221 -18.01 4.74 -23.21
N GLU A 222 -18.33 5.99 -23.53
CA GLU A 222 -17.75 6.65 -24.69
C GLU A 222 -16.34 7.11 -24.30
N TYR A 223 -15.36 6.73 -25.12
CA TYR A 223 -13.96 7.08 -24.91
C TYR A 223 -13.48 7.99 -26.03
N ASN A 224 -12.84 9.10 -25.69
CA ASN A 224 -12.14 9.92 -26.67
C ASN A 224 -10.81 9.26 -27.09
N ILE A 225 -10.90 8.29 -28.00
CA ILE A 225 -9.76 7.53 -28.53
C ILE A 225 -8.67 8.46 -29.11
N PRO A 226 -8.99 9.49 -29.93
CA PRO A 226 -7.97 10.40 -30.46
C PRO A 226 -7.17 11.13 -29.36
N LEU A 227 -7.83 11.59 -28.29
CA LEU A 227 -7.16 12.24 -27.17
C LEU A 227 -6.22 11.27 -26.45
N ARG A 228 -6.67 10.04 -26.21
CA ARG A 228 -5.90 8.96 -25.57
C ARG A 228 -4.65 8.59 -26.38
N VAL A 229 -4.81 8.46 -27.71
CA VAL A 229 -3.69 8.24 -28.64
C VAL A 229 -2.73 9.44 -28.63
N GLY A 230 -3.24 10.67 -28.61
CA GLY A 230 -2.41 11.88 -28.52
C GLY A 230 -1.56 11.92 -27.25
N MET A 231 -2.17 11.64 -26.10
CA MET A 231 -1.45 11.67 -24.81
C MET A 231 -0.45 10.53 -24.65
N LEU A 232 -0.61 9.39 -25.34
CA LEU A 232 0.40 8.34 -25.43
C LEU A 232 1.73 8.88 -25.96
N PHE A 233 1.70 9.69 -27.03
CA PHE A 233 2.92 10.31 -27.57
C PHE A 233 3.51 11.35 -26.62
N VAL A 234 2.67 12.09 -25.89
CA VAL A 234 3.13 13.03 -24.87
C VAL A 234 3.89 12.29 -23.78
N VAL A 235 3.32 11.20 -23.24
CA VAL A 235 3.97 10.35 -22.21
C VAL A 235 5.28 9.76 -22.73
N LEU A 236 5.33 9.28 -23.98
CA LEU A 236 6.56 8.76 -24.59
C LEU A 236 7.67 9.83 -24.66
N VAL A 237 7.33 11.06 -25.07
CA VAL A 237 8.30 12.14 -25.20
C VAL A 237 8.77 12.61 -23.82
N THR A 238 7.86 12.80 -22.87
CA THR A 238 8.22 13.27 -21.52
C THR A 238 9.05 12.22 -20.77
N SER A 239 8.70 10.93 -20.85
CA SER A 239 9.47 9.84 -20.24
C SER A 239 10.87 9.72 -20.83
N SER A 240 10.99 9.86 -22.17
CA SER A 240 12.28 9.88 -22.86
C SER A 240 13.18 11.03 -22.37
N ILE A 241 12.64 12.26 -22.31
CA ILE A 241 13.40 13.41 -21.82
C ILE A 241 13.84 13.18 -20.38
N ALA A 242 12.93 12.72 -19.51
CA ALA A 242 13.19 12.51 -18.09
C ALA A 242 14.33 11.52 -17.83
N VAL A 243 14.31 10.36 -18.50
CA VAL A 243 15.30 9.30 -18.27
C VAL A 243 16.64 9.56 -18.95
N PHE A 244 16.64 10.11 -20.18
CA PHE A 244 17.88 10.34 -20.92
C PHE A 244 18.64 11.58 -20.46
N THR A 245 17.98 12.58 -19.85
CA THR A 245 18.64 13.79 -19.35
C THR A 245 19.77 13.50 -18.36
N PRO A 246 19.56 12.81 -17.23
CA PRO A 246 20.64 12.50 -16.28
C PRO A 246 21.72 11.56 -16.88
N ILE A 247 21.32 10.63 -17.77
CA ILE A 247 22.27 9.74 -18.47
C ILE A 247 23.22 10.57 -19.36
N LEU A 248 22.69 11.46 -20.18
CA LEU A 248 23.47 12.31 -21.08
C LEU A 248 24.30 13.34 -20.31
N MET A 249 23.72 13.94 -19.27
CA MET A 249 24.38 14.92 -18.40
C MET A 249 25.64 14.34 -17.77
N SER A 250 25.59 13.08 -17.30
CA SER A 250 26.75 12.38 -16.73
C SER A 250 27.86 12.07 -17.75
N SER A 251 27.51 11.90 -19.03
CA SER A 251 28.49 11.55 -20.08
C SER A 251 29.20 12.76 -20.67
N ILE A 252 28.57 13.95 -20.68
CA ILE A 252 29.11 15.15 -21.35
C ILE A 252 29.85 16.07 -20.37
N LEU A 253 29.37 16.22 -19.13
CA LEU A 253 29.82 17.27 -18.22
C LEU A 253 30.47 16.70 -16.95
N LYS A 254 31.81 16.58 -16.94
CA LYS A 254 32.59 16.10 -15.78
C LYS A 254 32.97 17.23 -14.82
N ASN A 255 31.97 17.99 -14.35
CA ASN A 255 32.19 19.13 -13.46
C ASN A 255 31.65 18.84 -12.05
N LYS A 256 32.27 19.40 -11.01
CA LYS A 256 31.82 19.24 -9.61
C LYS A 256 30.36 19.63 -9.39
N ILE A 257 29.90 20.66 -10.11
CA ILE A 257 28.51 21.12 -10.08
C ILE A 257 27.57 20.05 -10.62
N VAL A 258 27.94 19.36 -11.71
CA VAL A 258 27.12 18.31 -12.32
C VAL A 258 27.04 17.09 -11.43
N SER A 259 28.14 16.67 -10.81
CA SER A 259 28.11 15.60 -9.81
C SER A 259 27.22 15.96 -8.62
N PHE A 260 27.23 17.22 -8.18
CA PHE A 260 26.33 17.69 -7.12
C PHE A 260 24.86 17.65 -7.59
N VAL A 261 24.53 18.16 -8.78
CA VAL A 261 23.16 18.12 -9.31
C VAL A 261 22.66 16.68 -9.48
N LEU A 262 23.49 15.77 -10.00
CA LEU A 262 23.13 14.35 -10.13
C LEU A 262 22.90 13.69 -8.77
N LEU A 263 23.69 14.03 -7.75
CA LEU A 263 23.46 13.57 -6.39
C LEU A 263 22.10 14.05 -5.86
N GLN A 264 21.75 15.32 -6.09
CA GLN A 264 20.47 15.89 -5.67
C GLN A 264 19.28 15.24 -6.39
N LEU A 265 19.37 15.08 -7.72
CA LEU A 265 18.36 14.38 -8.52
C LEU A 265 18.21 12.91 -8.10
N LYS A 266 19.30 12.26 -7.71
CA LYS A 266 19.28 10.89 -7.20
C LYS A 266 18.54 10.80 -5.87
N GLN A 267 18.83 11.69 -4.92
CA GLN A 267 18.13 11.70 -3.63
C GLN A 267 16.66 12.07 -3.78
N PHE A 268 16.36 13.03 -4.66
CA PHE A 268 14.99 13.33 -5.06
C PHE A 268 14.28 12.08 -5.59
N GLY A 269 14.92 11.37 -6.53
CA GLY A 269 14.39 10.14 -7.10
C GLY A 269 14.19 9.02 -6.07
N THR A 270 15.09 8.87 -5.09
CA THR A 270 14.89 7.94 -3.96
C THR A 270 13.59 8.27 -3.23
N GLY A 271 13.34 9.55 -2.92
CA GLY A 271 12.10 9.97 -2.26
C GLY A 271 10.85 9.71 -3.10
N VAL A 272 10.93 9.95 -4.41
CA VAL A 272 9.85 9.64 -5.36
C VAL A 272 9.50 8.16 -5.30
N LEU A 273 10.47 7.26 -5.42
CA LEU A 273 10.22 5.81 -5.42
C LEU A 273 9.67 5.29 -4.08
N VAL A 274 10.11 5.86 -2.95
CA VAL A 274 9.52 5.53 -1.63
C VAL A 274 8.02 5.89 -1.63
N SER A 275 7.67 7.09 -2.10
CA SER A 275 6.27 7.51 -2.17
C SER A 275 5.48 6.70 -3.20
N THR A 276 6.02 6.40 -4.39
CA THR A 276 5.37 5.49 -5.36
C THR A 276 5.01 4.16 -4.69
N ALA A 277 5.95 3.53 -3.99
CA ALA A 277 5.72 2.21 -3.39
C ALA A 277 4.58 2.22 -2.36
N PHE A 278 4.56 3.19 -1.44
CA PHE A 278 3.62 3.20 -0.32
C PHE A 278 2.34 4.01 -0.55
N VAL A 279 2.43 5.15 -1.23
CA VAL A 279 1.28 6.06 -1.39
C VAL A 279 0.49 5.73 -2.64
N HIS A 280 1.13 5.18 -3.68
CA HIS A 280 0.48 4.90 -4.95
C HIS A 280 0.23 3.40 -5.16
N LEU A 281 1.29 2.59 -5.20
CA LEU A 281 1.17 1.17 -5.51
C LEU A 281 0.46 0.36 -4.44
N TYR A 282 0.87 0.54 -3.18
CA TYR A 282 0.23 -0.15 -2.05
C TYR A 282 -1.27 0.21 -1.94
N THR A 283 -1.60 1.49 -2.02
CA THR A 283 -2.99 1.97 -1.88
C THR A 283 -3.85 1.55 -3.06
N HIS A 284 -3.33 1.63 -4.30
CA HIS A 284 -4.03 1.16 -5.49
C HIS A 284 -4.29 -0.35 -5.41
N ALA A 285 -3.29 -1.13 -4.98
CA ALA A 285 -3.47 -2.55 -4.74
C ALA A 285 -4.53 -2.85 -3.67
N GLU A 286 -4.56 -2.07 -2.59
CA GLU A 286 -5.55 -2.19 -1.54
C GLU A 286 -6.98 -1.90 -2.04
N LEU A 287 -7.16 -0.81 -2.78
CA LEU A 287 -8.45 -0.46 -3.38
C LEU A 287 -8.97 -1.55 -4.35
N MET A 288 -8.07 -2.17 -5.13
CA MET A 288 -8.43 -3.26 -6.04
C MET A 288 -8.79 -4.56 -5.29
N LEU A 289 -8.01 -4.94 -4.27
CA LEU A 289 -8.19 -6.20 -3.54
C LEU A 289 -9.35 -6.18 -2.52
N THR A 290 -9.72 -4.98 -2.04
CA THR A 290 -10.83 -4.78 -1.08
C THR A 290 -12.16 -4.48 -1.75
N ASN A 291 -12.17 -4.34 -3.08
CA ASN A 291 -13.36 -4.09 -3.88
C ASN A 291 -14.49 -5.10 -3.58
N GLU A 292 -15.73 -4.63 -3.53
CA GLU A 292 -16.90 -5.44 -3.18
C GLU A 292 -17.29 -6.48 -4.23
N CYS A 293 -16.89 -6.28 -5.50
CA CYS A 293 -17.09 -7.27 -6.56
C CYS A 293 -16.30 -8.56 -6.30
N ILE A 294 -15.29 -8.53 -5.42
CA ILE A 294 -14.56 -9.74 -5.04
C ILE A 294 -15.27 -10.46 -3.89
N THR A 295 -15.74 -11.68 -4.18
CA THR A 295 -16.32 -12.61 -3.20
C THR A 295 -15.23 -13.51 -2.59
N TRP A 296 -14.53 -13.02 -1.56
CA TRP A 296 -13.62 -13.84 -0.75
C TRP A 296 -14.42 -14.71 0.24
N PRO A 297 -14.08 -16.00 0.43
CA PRO A 297 -14.70 -16.86 1.45
C PRO A 297 -14.49 -16.33 2.88
N GLU A 298 -13.32 -15.73 3.15
CA GLU A 298 -12.99 -14.99 4.37
C GLU A 298 -12.15 -13.77 3.97
N ARG A 299 -12.62 -12.55 4.27
CA ARG A 299 -11.85 -11.32 4.00
C ARG A 299 -10.78 -11.16 5.07
N TYR A 300 -9.52 -11.23 4.67
CA TYR A 300 -8.38 -10.89 5.53
C TYR A 300 -7.92 -9.46 5.23
N GLU A 301 -8.08 -8.54 6.19
CA GLU A 301 -7.70 -7.13 6.04
C GLU A 301 -6.22 -6.96 5.64
N GLY A 302 -5.34 -7.84 6.13
CA GLY A 302 -3.91 -7.81 5.84
C GLY A 302 -3.50 -8.39 4.47
N THR A 303 -4.43 -8.69 3.56
CA THR A 303 -4.12 -9.37 2.29
C THR A 303 -3.12 -8.59 1.45
N THR A 304 -3.37 -7.29 1.23
CA THR A 304 -2.48 -6.41 0.46
C THR A 304 -1.08 -6.34 1.09
N ALA A 305 -1.01 -6.09 2.40
CA ALA A 305 0.24 -6.04 3.14
C ALA A 305 1.02 -7.36 3.11
N ALA A 306 0.33 -8.51 3.18
CA ALA A 306 0.96 -9.82 3.08
C ALA A 306 1.61 -10.04 1.70
N ILE A 307 0.96 -9.59 0.62
CA ILE A 307 1.50 -9.68 -0.74
C ILE A 307 2.68 -8.71 -0.92
N VAL A 308 2.60 -7.50 -0.37
CA VAL A 308 3.72 -6.53 -0.36
C VAL A 308 4.93 -7.12 0.35
N MET A 309 4.72 -7.75 1.51
CA MET A 309 5.79 -8.47 2.23
C MET A 309 6.39 -9.61 1.41
N ALA A 310 5.57 -10.33 0.63
CA ALA A 310 6.07 -11.34 -0.30
C ALA A 310 6.94 -10.70 -1.41
N GLY A 311 6.55 -9.54 -1.94
CA GLY A 311 7.35 -8.76 -2.90
C GLY A 311 8.71 -8.32 -2.32
N ILE A 312 8.72 -7.79 -1.09
CA ILE A 312 9.95 -7.42 -0.37
C ILE A 312 10.87 -8.64 -0.22
N PHE A 313 10.32 -9.77 0.24
CA PHE A 313 11.10 -10.99 0.45
C PHE A 313 11.62 -11.59 -0.88
N LEU A 314 10.83 -11.48 -1.95
CA LEU A 314 11.23 -11.92 -3.29
C LEU A 314 12.42 -11.10 -3.80
N SER A 315 12.40 -9.77 -3.67
CA SER A 315 13.53 -8.91 -4.04
C SER A 315 14.79 -9.27 -3.27
N PHE A 316 14.67 -9.41 -1.94
CA PHE A 316 15.77 -9.87 -1.10
C PHE A 316 16.34 -11.22 -1.58
N LEU A 317 15.48 -12.18 -1.89
CA LEU A 317 15.90 -13.51 -2.34
C LEU A 317 16.66 -13.43 -3.67
N VAL A 318 16.17 -12.64 -4.63
CA VAL A 318 16.81 -12.43 -5.94
C VAL A 318 18.20 -11.81 -5.77
N GLU A 319 18.33 -10.76 -4.97
CA GLU A 319 19.61 -10.10 -4.69
C GLU A 319 20.58 -11.00 -3.93
N TYR A 320 20.10 -11.72 -2.92
CA TYR A 320 20.91 -12.62 -2.10
C TYR A 320 21.45 -13.80 -2.93
N ILE A 321 20.58 -14.47 -3.69
CA ILE A 321 20.98 -15.58 -4.57
C ILE A 321 21.90 -15.06 -5.68
N GLY A 322 21.56 -13.94 -6.32
CA GLY A 322 22.36 -13.32 -7.36
C GLY A 322 23.77 -12.98 -6.87
N SER A 323 23.87 -12.35 -5.71
CA SER A 323 25.15 -12.06 -5.05
C SER A 323 25.94 -13.32 -4.74
N ARG A 324 25.29 -14.39 -4.23
CA ARG A 324 25.97 -15.65 -3.93
C ARG A 324 26.49 -16.36 -5.20
N ILE A 325 25.73 -16.33 -6.29
CA ILE A 325 26.16 -16.92 -7.57
C ILE A 325 27.36 -16.16 -8.13
N ILE A 326 27.28 -14.83 -8.15
CA ILE A 326 28.38 -13.96 -8.61
C ILE A 326 29.64 -14.27 -7.80
N MET A 327 29.57 -14.27 -6.47
CA MET A 327 30.73 -14.55 -5.61
C MET A 327 31.33 -15.93 -5.85
N ARG A 328 30.50 -16.96 -6.08
CA ARG A 328 30.99 -18.31 -6.44
C ARG A 328 31.69 -18.34 -7.79
N MET A 329 31.21 -17.57 -8.77
CA MET A 329 31.86 -17.46 -10.08
C MET A 329 33.20 -16.74 -9.98
N TYR A 330 33.32 -15.71 -9.13
CA TYR A 330 34.59 -15.01 -8.87
C TYR A 330 35.65 -15.93 -8.26
N VAL A 331 35.33 -16.61 -7.14
CA VAL A 331 36.28 -17.53 -6.48
C VAL A 331 36.75 -18.64 -7.42
N LYS A 332 35.86 -19.15 -8.29
CA LYS A 332 36.23 -20.15 -9.30
C LYS A 332 37.15 -19.61 -10.39
N ARG A 333 37.05 -18.32 -10.74
CA ARG A 333 37.87 -17.66 -11.76
C ARG A 333 39.29 -17.42 -11.25
N ASP A 334 39.43 -16.87 -10.05
CA ASP A 334 40.72 -16.62 -9.41
C ASP A 334 41.46 -17.93 -9.09
N GLY A 335 40.75 -18.97 -8.62
CA GLY A 335 41.35 -20.29 -8.42
C GLY A 335 41.92 -20.94 -9.69
N ASN A 336 41.40 -20.58 -10.87
CA ASN A 336 41.87 -21.08 -12.16
C ASN A 336 43.05 -20.24 -12.70
N GLU A 337 43.12 -18.94 -12.38
CA GLU A 337 44.25 -18.06 -12.70
C GLU A 337 45.49 -18.41 -11.85
N THR A 338 45.33 -18.72 -10.56
CA THR A 338 46.44 -19.20 -9.70
C THR A 338 46.95 -20.59 -10.10
N ALA A 339 46.06 -21.46 -10.61
CA ALA A 339 46.43 -22.79 -11.13
C ALA A 339 47.10 -22.76 -12.52
N SER A 340 47.02 -21.63 -13.24
CA SER A 340 47.68 -21.45 -14.54
C SER A 340 49.01 -20.72 -14.44
N GLN A 341 49.23 -19.88 -13.42
CA GLN A 341 50.56 -19.30 -13.13
C GLN A 341 51.54 -20.31 -12.51
N SER A 342 51.06 -21.39 -11.90
CA SER A 342 51.89 -22.46 -11.33
C SER A 342 52.39 -23.49 -12.35
N ARG A 343 52.08 -23.32 -13.65
CA ARG A 343 52.54 -24.19 -14.75
C ARG A 343 53.72 -23.66 -15.57
N ASP A 344 54.21 -22.45 -15.30
CA ASP A 344 55.29 -21.81 -16.09
C ASP A 344 56.60 -21.58 -15.30
N SER A 345 56.69 -22.01 -14.04
CA SER A 345 57.96 -22.04 -13.30
C SER A 345 58.50 -23.47 -13.28
N GLY A 346 59.34 -23.78 -14.26
CA GLY A 346 60.11 -25.02 -14.30
C GLY A 346 61.24 -25.07 -13.26
N ALA A 347 61.45 -26.28 -12.75
CA ALA A 347 62.67 -26.87 -12.18
C ALA A 347 63.32 -26.19 -10.95
N ASP A 348 63.26 -26.84 -9.78
CA ASP A 348 64.40 -27.56 -9.20
C ASP A 348 63.96 -28.36 -7.94
N SER A 349 64.74 -29.41 -7.68
CA SER A 349 64.72 -30.51 -6.73
C SER A 349 64.23 -30.33 -5.29
N GLY A 350 63.72 -31.43 -4.72
CA GLY A 350 63.61 -31.65 -3.27
C GLY A 350 62.41 -32.51 -2.85
N GLU A 351 62.62 -33.82 -2.73
CA GLU A 351 61.74 -34.69 -1.94
C GLU A 351 61.71 -34.22 -0.48
N GLU A 352 60.53 -34.03 0.11
CA GLU A 352 60.29 -34.48 1.48
C GLU A 352 58.80 -34.68 1.82
N ASN A 353 58.62 -35.71 2.62
CA ASN A 353 57.39 -36.31 3.13
C ASN A 353 56.65 -35.40 4.12
N SER A 354 55.35 -35.12 3.90
CA SER A 354 54.40 -34.92 5.02
C SER A 354 52.95 -35.04 4.58
N LYS A 355 52.33 -36.13 5.04
CA LYS A 355 50.90 -36.17 5.35
C LYS A 355 50.57 -35.05 6.35
N SER A 356 49.37 -34.49 6.20
CA SER A 356 48.72 -33.50 7.07
C SER A 356 48.99 -32.03 6.71
N THR A 357 48.18 -31.49 5.79
CA THR A 357 47.92 -30.04 5.72
C THR A 357 46.61 -29.76 4.97
N ALA A 358 45.53 -30.47 5.34
CA ALA A 358 44.17 -30.06 4.95
C ALA A 358 43.59 -28.99 5.89
N GLU A 359 44.20 -28.74 7.05
CA GLU A 359 43.72 -27.75 8.02
C GLU A 359 44.50 -26.43 8.04
N ALA A 360 45.66 -26.32 7.38
CA ALA A 360 46.43 -25.06 7.35
C ALA A 360 45.98 -24.08 6.25
N SER A 361 45.27 -24.54 5.21
CA SER A 361 44.75 -23.64 4.16
C SER A 361 43.52 -22.83 4.58
N LEU A 362 42.88 -23.16 5.71
CA LEU A 362 41.75 -22.37 6.22
C LEU A 362 42.22 -21.26 7.18
N ALA A 363 43.37 -21.44 7.85
CA ALA A 363 43.93 -20.45 8.77
C ALA A 363 44.66 -19.29 8.06
N HIS A 364 45.18 -19.50 6.84
CA HIS A 364 45.85 -18.42 6.09
C HIS A 364 44.89 -17.49 5.33
N VAL A 365 43.59 -17.83 5.25
CA VAL A 365 42.55 -16.92 4.72
C VAL A 365 42.16 -15.85 5.77
N GLY A 366 42.44 -16.09 7.06
CA GLY A 366 42.09 -15.18 8.15
C GLY A 366 42.95 -13.92 8.27
N HIS A 367 44.15 -13.89 7.68
CA HIS A 367 45.09 -12.77 7.85
C HIS A 367 45.25 -11.86 6.61
N GLY A 368 44.62 -12.17 5.47
CA GLY A 368 44.55 -11.28 4.31
C GLY A 368 43.24 -10.47 4.22
N LEU A 369 42.25 -10.78 5.07
CA LEU A 369 40.92 -10.21 5.04
C LEU A 369 40.72 -9.16 6.15
N HIS A 370 41.65 -8.22 6.28
CA HIS A 370 41.52 -7.11 7.23
C HIS A 370 41.37 -5.74 6.57
N ASP A 371 41.07 -5.68 5.26
CA ASP A 371 40.81 -4.39 4.58
C ASP A 371 39.58 -4.35 3.62
N HIS A 372 38.77 -5.42 3.53
CA HIS A 372 37.57 -5.41 2.67
C HIS A 372 36.29 -6.02 3.29
N ALA A 373 36.32 -6.43 4.56
CA ALA A 373 35.16 -7.04 5.23
C ALA A 373 34.12 -6.03 5.78
N GLY A 374 34.29 -4.74 5.52
CA GLY A 374 33.41 -3.68 6.03
C GLY A 374 32.71 -2.86 4.94
N THR A 375 32.83 -3.25 3.67
CA THR A 375 32.31 -2.44 2.58
C THR A 375 31.23 -3.18 1.83
N PHE A 376 30.00 -2.66 1.95
CA PHE A 376 28.94 -2.78 0.95
C PHE A 376 29.37 -2.10 -0.37
N PHE A 377 30.62 -2.27 -0.81
CA PHE A 377 31.03 -1.91 -2.16
C PHE A 377 30.57 -3.07 -3.03
N MET A 378 29.38 -2.90 -3.60
CA MET A 378 28.87 -3.76 -4.65
C MET A 378 29.95 -3.95 -5.71
N HIS A 379 30.26 -5.22 -5.98
CA HIS A 379 30.94 -5.59 -7.21
C HIS A 379 30.14 -4.97 -8.39
N PRO A 380 30.76 -4.46 -9.48
CA PRO A 380 30.03 -3.88 -10.64
C PRO A 380 28.95 -4.79 -11.24
N GLN A 381 29.07 -6.11 -11.05
CA GLN A 381 28.04 -7.07 -11.43
C GLN A 381 26.83 -7.05 -10.48
N GLN A 382 27.02 -6.76 -9.19
CA GLN A 382 25.94 -6.54 -8.23
C GLN A 382 25.21 -5.22 -8.47
N GLN A 383 25.92 -4.15 -8.85
CA GLN A 383 25.27 -2.88 -9.24
C GLN A 383 24.35 -3.07 -10.46
N LYS A 384 24.78 -3.86 -11.44
CA LYS A 384 23.94 -4.24 -12.58
C LYS A 384 22.72 -5.06 -12.16
N LEU A 385 22.88 -6.00 -11.22
CA LEU A 385 21.75 -6.78 -10.69
C LEU A 385 20.75 -5.89 -9.97
N SER A 386 21.21 -4.99 -9.10
CA SER A 386 20.35 -4.02 -8.42
C SER A 386 19.59 -3.17 -9.42
N VAL A 387 20.27 -2.56 -10.41
CA VAL A 387 19.58 -1.79 -11.46
C VAL A 387 18.58 -2.65 -12.24
N MET A 388 18.88 -3.92 -12.52
CA MET A 388 17.92 -4.84 -13.14
C MET A 388 16.69 -5.12 -12.27
N VAL A 389 16.86 -5.26 -10.94
CA VAL A 389 15.76 -5.49 -10.01
C VAL A 389 14.88 -4.24 -9.90
N VAL A 390 15.51 -3.06 -9.77
CA VAL A 390 14.83 -1.75 -9.82
C VAL A 390 14.03 -1.61 -11.10
N GLU A 391 14.66 -1.84 -12.25
CA GLU A 391 14.06 -1.69 -13.56
C GLU A 391 12.91 -2.69 -13.75
N ALA A 392 13.04 -3.92 -13.28
CA ALA A 392 11.97 -4.91 -13.33
C ALA A 392 10.73 -4.43 -12.55
N GLY A 393 10.89 -3.95 -11.31
CA GLY A 393 9.78 -3.41 -10.51
C GLY A 393 9.09 -2.22 -11.20
N ILE A 394 9.88 -1.27 -11.71
CA ILE A 394 9.36 -0.08 -12.41
C ILE A 394 8.64 -0.49 -13.71
N ILE A 395 9.18 -1.43 -14.49
CA ILE A 395 8.57 -1.92 -15.74
C ILE A 395 7.18 -2.50 -15.50
N PHE A 396 7.04 -3.41 -14.53
CA PHE A 396 5.75 -4.06 -14.28
C PHE A 396 4.69 -3.05 -13.87
N HIS A 397 5.03 -2.13 -12.96
CA HIS A 397 4.12 -1.05 -12.55
C HIS A 397 3.75 -0.13 -13.74
N SER A 398 4.74 0.27 -14.53
CA SER A 398 4.56 1.21 -15.63
C SER A 398 3.63 0.67 -16.74
N ILE A 399 3.63 -0.65 -16.99
CA ILE A 399 2.65 -1.28 -17.90
C ILE A 399 1.23 -1.12 -17.34
N LEU A 400 1.05 -1.42 -16.05
CA LEU A 400 -0.26 -1.38 -15.40
C LEU A 400 -0.80 0.05 -15.34
N ILE A 401 0.03 1.04 -14.98
CA ILE A 401 -0.33 2.47 -15.06
C ILE A 401 -0.81 2.83 -16.47
N GLY A 402 -0.06 2.45 -17.51
CA GLY A 402 -0.41 2.76 -18.88
C GLY A 402 -1.77 2.17 -19.28
N LEU A 403 -2.05 0.92 -18.87
CA LEU A 403 -3.31 0.25 -19.12
C LEU A 403 -4.46 0.93 -18.37
N THR A 404 -4.34 1.12 -17.06
CA THR A 404 -5.42 1.64 -16.20
C THR A 404 -5.74 3.09 -16.51
N LEU A 405 -4.75 3.91 -16.85
CA LEU A 405 -4.92 5.28 -17.32
C LEU A 405 -5.87 5.36 -18.53
N ILE A 406 -5.71 4.45 -19.48
CA ILE A 406 -6.51 4.44 -20.71
C ILE A 406 -7.91 3.88 -20.48
N VAL A 407 -8.12 3.05 -19.47
CA VAL A 407 -9.46 2.53 -19.14
C VAL A 407 -10.24 3.50 -18.24
N ALA A 408 -9.58 4.48 -17.62
CA ALA A 408 -10.25 5.51 -16.83
C ALA A 408 -11.28 6.30 -17.65
N GLY A 409 -12.41 6.68 -17.03
CA GLY A 409 -13.48 7.42 -17.69
C GLY A 409 -13.04 8.80 -18.20
N ASP A 410 -13.68 9.30 -19.26
CA ASP A 410 -13.32 10.56 -19.91
C ASP A 410 -13.39 11.78 -18.96
N SER A 411 -14.26 11.75 -17.94
CA SER A 411 -14.42 12.81 -16.93
C SER A 411 -13.18 13.04 -16.07
N VAL A 412 -12.43 11.98 -15.76
CA VAL A 412 -11.24 12.02 -14.89
C VAL A 412 -9.95 11.80 -15.68
N PHE A 413 -10.04 11.31 -16.92
CA PHE A 413 -8.88 11.07 -17.78
C PHE A 413 -7.96 12.29 -17.89
N GLY A 414 -8.54 13.49 -18.04
CA GLY A 414 -7.78 14.73 -18.20
C GLY A 414 -6.89 15.08 -16.99
N SER A 415 -7.40 14.92 -15.77
CA SER A 415 -6.60 15.15 -14.56
C SER A 415 -5.60 14.01 -14.34
N LEU A 416 -6.04 12.75 -14.49
CA LEU A 416 -5.19 11.56 -14.31
C LEU A 416 -3.98 11.58 -15.24
N VAL A 417 -4.17 11.90 -16.53
CA VAL A 417 -3.07 11.91 -17.48
C VAL A 417 -2.04 13.00 -17.17
N VAL A 418 -2.48 14.17 -16.69
CA VAL A 418 -1.57 15.24 -16.27
C VAL A 418 -0.74 14.79 -15.07
N VAL A 419 -1.37 14.17 -14.08
CA VAL A 419 -0.67 13.64 -12.90
C VAL A 419 0.32 12.53 -13.30
N ILE A 420 -0.09 11.60 -14.17
CA ILE A 420 0.79 10.52 -14.65
C ILE A 420 1.96 11.05 -15.47
N ILE A 421 1.81 12.14 -16.24
CA ILE A 421 2.95 12.76 -16.93
C ILE A 421 4.02 13.22 -15.92
N PHE A 422 3.62 13.86 -14.82
CA PHE A 422 4.58 14.27 -13.78
C PHE A 422 5.14 13.08 -13.01
N HIS A 423 4.30 12.09 -12.68
CA HIS A 423 4.72 10.83 -12.07
C HIS A 423 5.83 10.15 -12.89
N GLN A 424 5.56 9.89 -14.17
CA GLN A 424 6.49 9.23 -15.09
C GLN A 424 7.77 10.05 -15.29
N MET A 425 7.67 11.37 -15.28
CA MET A 425 8.84 12.24 -15.36
C MET A 425 9.73 12.10 -14.12
N PHE A 426 9.15 12.10 -12.92
CA PHE A 426 9.91 11.98 -11.68
C PHE A 426 10.55 10.61 -11.51
N GLU A 427 9.83 9.54 -11.85
CA GLU A 427 10.40 8.18 -11.87
C GLU A 427 11.49 8.02 -12.93
N GLY A 428 11.32 8.64 -14.10
CA GLY A 428 12.32 8.64 -15.16
C GLY A 428 13.63 9.32 -14.75
N ILE A 429 13.54 10.43 -14.02
CA ILE A 429 14.71 11.09 -13.43
C ILE A 429 15.36 10.17 -12.38
N ALA A 430 14.57 9.53 -11.52
CA ALA A 430 15.06 8.61 -10.49
C ALA A 430 15.86 7.45 -11.11
N LEU A 431 15.27 6.73 -12.06
CA LEU A 431 15.92 5.63 -12.77
C LEU A 431 17.12 6.11 -13.60
N GLY A 432 16.95 7.23 -14.33
CA GLY A 432 17.99 7.78 -15.19
C GLY A 432 19.26 8.17 -14.41
N THR A 433 19.13 8.70 -13.19
CA THR A 433 20.29 8.98 -12.33
C THR A 433 20.99 7.71 -11.86
N ARG A 434 20.26 6.61 -11.61
CA ARG A 434 20.87 5.31 -11.26
C ARG A 434 21.59 4.65 -12.44
N ILE A 435 21.00 4.71 -13.63
CA ILE A 435 21.64 4.23 -14.88
C ILE A 435 22.92 5.06 -15.17
N ALA A 436 22.88 6.36 -14.90
CA ALA A 436 24.02 7.25 -15.10
C ALA A 436 25.23 6.83 -14.25
N GLU A 437 25.02 6.38 -13.01
CA GLU A 437 26.08 5.96 -12.07
C GLU A 437 26.82 4.67 -12.49
N LEU A 438 26.26 3.86 -13.38
CA LEU A 438 26.92 2.60 -13.79
C LEU A 438 28.29 2.85 -14.47
N PRO A 439 29.35 2.09 -14.15
CA PRO A 439 30.69 2.35 -14.68
C PRO A 439 30.79 2.06 -16.18
N THR A 440 31.19 3.05 -16.97
CA THR A 440 31.30 2.96 -18.46
C THR A 440 32.72 2.73 -18.96
N ALA A 441 33.72 2.87 -18.08
CA ALA A 441 35.13 2.62 -18.39
C ALA A 441 35.74 1.81 -17.25
N SER A 442 36.60 0.85 -17.60
CA SER A 442 37.34 0.02 -16.65
C SER A 442 38.27 0.90 -15.83
N THR A 443 37.78 1.38 -14.69
CA THR A 443 38.60 1.98 -13.66
C THR A 443 38.50 1.00 -12.49
N ASP A 444 39.64 0.45 -12.07
CA ASP A 444 39.73 -0.37 -10.86
C ASP A 444 39.15 -1.81 -10.95
N GLY A 445 39.48 -2.56 -12.01
CA GLY A 445 39.10 -3.99 -12.13
C GLY A 445 37.61 -4.26 -12.38
N THR A 446 36.80 -3.20 -12.54
CA THR A 446 35.37 -3.31 -12.75
C THR A 446 35.00 -3.54 -14.21
N ALA A 447 34.14 -4.53 -14.49
CA ALA A 447 33.66 -4.81 -15.85
C ALA A 447 32.77 -3.65 -16.34
N PRO A 448 33.14 -2.93 -17.41
CA PRO A 448 32.40 -1.75 -17.87
C PRO A 448 31.08 -2.16 -18.53
N VAL A 449 30.01 -1.41 -18.26
CA VAL A 449 28.79 -1.50 -19.07
C VAL A 449 28.90 -0.63 -20.32
N SER A 450 28.47 -1.19 -21.45
CA SER A 450 28.42 -0.44 -22.71
C SER A 450 27.46 0.74 -22.60
N LYS A 451 27.80 1.87 -23.24
CA LYS A 451 26.90 3.02 -23.39
C LYS A 451 25.56 2.61 -24.00
N LEU A 452 25.58 1.66 -24.95
CA LEU A 452 24.37 1.12 -25.56
C LEU A 452 23.45 0.47 -24.51
N THR A 453 24.00 -0.28 -23.56
CA THR A 453 23.22 -0.91 -22.49
C THR A 453 22.52 0.13 -21.62
N LYS A 454 23.18 1.25 -21.30
CA LYS A 454 22.54 2.36 -20.58
C LYS A 454 21.37 2.97 -21.35
N TYR A 455 21.55 3.21 -22.64
CA TYR A 455 20.49 3.74 -23.49
C TYR A 455 19.35 2.74 -23.69
N LEU A 456 19.63 1.43 -23.71
CA LEU A 456 18.61 0.39 -23.78
C LEU A 456 17.75 0.37 -22.51
N PHE A 457 18.36 0.44 -21.32
CA PHE A 457 17.60 0.52 -20.06
C PHE A 457 16.73 1.78 -20.00
N GLY A 458 17.28 2.94 -20.39
CA GLY A 458 16.48 4.16 -20.48
C GLY A 458 15.35 4.08 -21.53
N GLY A 459 15.63 3.47 -22.68
CA GLY A 459 14.64 3.28 -23.74
C GLY A 459 13.51 2.31 -23.36
N LEU A 460 13.83 1.26 -22.60
CA LEU A 460 12.85 0.30 -22.12
C LEU A 460 11.84 0.99 -21.18
N PHE A 461 12.32 1.79 -20.23
CA PHE A 461 11.47 2.64 -19.39
C PHE A 461 10.62 3.62 -20.20
N ALA A 462 11.18 4.27 -21.23
CA ALA A 462 10.45 5.27 -21.98
C ALA A 462 9.26 4.68 -22.78
N ILE A 463 9.42 3.46 -23.30
CA ILE A 463 8.45 2.81 -24.20
C ILE A 463 7.41 1.99 -23.43
N ILE A 464 7.70 1.54 -22.21
CA ILE A 464 6.85 0.57 -21.52
C ILE A 464 5.45 1.11 -21.15
N THR A 465 5.35 2.35 -20.64
CA THR A 465 4.06 2.97 -20.33
C THR A 465 3.23 3.19 -21.61
N PRO A 466 3.79 3.73 -22.71
CA PRO A 466 3.11 3.76 -24.01
C PRO A 466 2.63 2.38 -24.51
N ILE A 467 3.39 1.31 -24.27
CA ILE A 467 2.93 -0.06 -24.58
C ILE A 467 1.71 -0.41 -23.75
N GLY A 468 1.73 -0.16 -22.43
CA GLY A 468 0.58 -0.36 -21.55
C GLY A 468 -0.65 0.42 -22.02
N MET A 469 -0.46 1.69 -22.40
CA MET A 469 -1.52 2.52 -22.98
C MET A 469 -2.06 1.93 -24.29
N GLY A 470 -1.19 1.48 -25.19
CA GLY A 470 -1.59 0.84 -26.45
C GLY A 470 -2.38 -0.45 -26.24
N ILE A 471 -1.97 -1.29 -25.27
CA ILE A 471 -2.73 -2.47 -24.86
C ILE A 471 -4.10 -2.05 -24.33
N GLY A 472 -4.15 -1.05 -23.44
CA GLY A 472 -5.38 -0.46 -22.92
C GLY A 472 -6.33 -0.06 -24.04
N ILE A 473 -5.83 0.68 -25.05
CA ILE A 473 -6.62 1.11 -26.21
C ILE A 473 -7.19 -0.10 -26.96
N GLY A 474 -6.38 -1.14 -27.16
CA GLY A 474 -6.79 -2.35 -27.88
C GLY A 474 -7.87 -3.16 -27.17
N VAL A 475 -7.95 -3.09 -25.83
CA VAL A 475 -8.92 -3.86 -25.03
C VAL A 475 -10.09 -3.03 -24.51
N LEU A 476 -10.14 -1.72 -24.76
CA LEU A 476 -11.20 -0.77 -24.33
C LEU A 476 -12.61 -1.33 -24.52
N ASP A 477 -12.87 -1.91 -25.69
CA ASP A 477 -14.19 -2.43 -26.08
C ASP A 477 -14.50 -3.82 -25.53
N SER A 478 -13.65 -4.39 -24.67
CA SER A 478 -13.85 -5.69 -24.02
C SER A 478 -13.57 -5.68 -22.52
N TRP A 479 -12.96 -4.61 -22.00
CA TRP A 479 -12.47 -4.55 -20.64
C TRP A 479 -13.60 -4.38 -19.62
N ASN A 480 -13.64 -5.28 -18.62
CA ASN A 480 -14.45 -5.10 -17.42
C ASN A 480 -13.53 -4.89 -16.20
N GLY A 481 -13.43 -3.63 -15.75
CA GLY A 481 -12.62 -3.27 -14.58
C GLY A 481 -13.18 -3.78 -13.25
N ASN A 482 -14.45 -4.17 -13.21
CA ASN A 482 -15.12 -4.69 -12.01
C ASN A 482 -15.15 -6.23 -11.98
N GLU A 483 -14.59 -6.90 -12.99
CA GLU A 483 -14.50 -8.36 -12.98
C GLU A 483 -13.58 -8.82 -11.84
N PRO A 484 -13.99 -9.79 -11.00
CA PRO A 484 -13.19 -10.24 -9.86
C PRO A 484 -11.80 -10.73 -10.26
N SER A 485 -11.69 -11.39 -11.42
CA SER A 485 -10.40 -11.89 -11.94
C SER A 485 -9.45 -10.75 -12.28
N THR A 486 -9.95 -9.68 -12.91
CA THR A 486 -9.21 -8.46 -13.27
C THR A 486 -8.74 -7.72 -12.03
N LEU A 487 -9.64 -7.51 -11.06
CA LEU A 487 -9.33 -6.82 -9.80
C LEU A 487 -8.25 -7.56 -9.01
N ILE A 488 -8.39 -8.90 -8.87
CA ILE A 488 -7.39 -9.73 -8.19
C ILE A 488 -6.06 -9.68 -8.95
N ALA A 489 -6.06 -9.78 -10.28
CA ALA A 489 -4.84 -9.77 -11.07
C ALA A 489 -4.08 -8.44 -10.93
N ILE A 490 -4.75 -7.31 -11.13
CA ILE A 490 -4.14 -5.97 -11.02
C ILE A 490 -3.70 -5.71 -9.58
N GLY A 491 -4.57 -5.98 -8.60
CA GLY A 491 -4.26 -5.75 -7.19
C GLY A 491 -3.09 -6.57 -6.68
N VAL A 492 -2.99 -7.86 -7.05
CA VAL A 492 -1.84 -8.70 -6.69
C VAL A 492 -0.56 -8.21 -7.37
N LEU A 493 -0.62 -7.87 -8.66
CA LEU A 493 0.56 -7.41 -9.39
C LEU A 493 1.08 -6.06 -8.85
N ASP A 494 0.19 -5.12 -8.54
CA ASP A 494 0.55 -3.85 -7.92
C ASP A 494 1.11 -4.04 -6.50
N ALA A 495 0.52 -4.92 -5.69
CA ALA A 495 1.03 -5.22 -4.34
C ALA A 495 2.44 -5.84 -4.38
N ILE A 496 2.68 -6.80 -5.29
CA ILE A 496 4.02 -7.38 -5.47
C ILE A 496 5.01 -6.30 -5.92
N SER A 497 4.60 -5.46 -6.89
CA SER A 497 5.42 -4.35 -7.38
C SER A 497 5.75 -3.34 -6.29
N ALA A 498 4.77 -3.01 -5.43
CA ALA A 498 4.94 -2.14 -4.26
C ALA A 498 6.04 -2.68 -3.35
N GLY A 499 6.01 -3.98 -3.06
CA GLY A 499 7.02 -4.65 -2.24
C GLY A 499 8.41 -4.61 -2.87
N ILE A 500 8.51 -4.83 -4.18
CA ILE A 500 9.78 -4.77 -4.91
C ILE A 500 10.36 -3.35 -4.86
N LEU A 501 9.55 -2.33 -5.17
CA LEU A 501 9.99 -0.93 -5.13
C LEU A 501 10.31 -0.47 -3.70
N ALA A 502 9.56 -0.92 -2.69
CA ALA A 502 9.86 -0.60 -1.29
C ALA A 502 11.23 -1.13 -0.87
N TRP A 503 11.57 -2.37 -1.23
CA TRP A 503 12.89 -2.94 -0.95
C TRP A 503 14.01 -2.11 -1.60
N VAL A 504 13.88 -1.85 -2.90
CA VAL A 504 14.86 -1.06 -3.66
C VAL A 504 15.01 0.35 -3.07
N ALA A 505 13.91 1.04 -2.84
CA ALA A 505 13.93 2.43 -2.40
C ALA A 505 14.48 2.59 -0.98
N LEU A 506 14.08 1.71 -0.06
CA LEU A 506 14.50 1.78 1.35
C LEU A 506 15.89 1.19 1.58
N VAL A 507 16.16 -0.01 1.07
CA VAL A 507 17.37 -0.77 1.38
C VAL A 507 18.50 -0.40 0.44
N GLU A 508 18.29 -0.54 -0.87
CA GLU A 508 19.37 -0.33 -1.85
C GLU A 508 19.70 1.16 -2.03
N MET A 509 18.68 2.02 -2.06
CA MET A 509 18.86 3.44 -2.37
C MET A 509 19.04 4.29 -1.12
N TRP A 510 18.06 4.32 -0.22
CA TRP A 510 18.12 5.18 0.97
C TRP A 510 19.19 4.70 1.95
N ALA A 511 19.07 3.50 2.51
CA ALA A 511 20.06 2.98 3.44
C ALA A 511 21.43 2.78 2.76
N GLY A 512 21.45 2.32 1.52
CA GLY A 512 22.67 2.17 0.72
C GLY A 512 23.45 3.47 0.58
N ASP A 513 22.81 4.58 0.21
CA ASP A 513 23.50 5.86 0.03
C ASP A 513 23.91 6.51 1.37
N TRP A 514 23.05 6.44 2.38
CA TRP A 514 23.19 7.19 3.64
C TRP A 514 23.96 6.48 4.74
N LEU A 515 23.81 5.16 4.91
CA LEU A 515 24.49 4.43 5.98
C LEU A 515 25.80 3.81 5.51
N HIS A 516 25.85 3.35 4.25
CA HIS A 516 26.98 2.59 3.72
C HIS A 516 27.72 3.30 2.58
N GLY A 517 27.10 4.34 2.01
CA GLY A 517 27.51 4.96 0.77
C GLY A 517 28.23 6.30 0.94
N PRO A 518 28.28 7.10 -0.15
CA PRO A 518 29.00 8.38 -0.18
C PRO A 518 28.51 9.41 0.83
N LEU A 519 27.25 9.30 1.30
CA LEU A 519 26.65 10.25 2.23
C LEU A 519 26.92 9.91 3.71
N ALA A 520 27.36 8.67 4.02
CA ALA A 520 27.59 8.22 5.40
C ALA A 520 28.61 9.07 6.17
N ARG A 521 29.59 9.64 5.45
CA ARG A 521 30.63 10.52 6.00
C ARG A 521 30.65 11.89 5.31
N ALA A 522 29.56 12.28 4.66
CA ALA A 522 29.48 13.55 3.94
C ALA A 522 29.43 14.74 4.91
N ARG A 523 30.00 15.86 4.47
CA ARG A 523 29.90 17.13 5.18
C ARG A 523 28.45 17.63 5.19
N LEU A 524 28.07 18.38 6.22
CA LEU A 524 26.71 18.90 6.37
C LEU A 524 26.27 19.76 5.16
N SER A 525 27.21 20.45 4.50
CA SER A 525 26.96 21.23 3.29
C SER A 525 26.50 20.41 2.07
N ILE A 526 26.71 19.09 2.07
CA ILE A 526 26.25 18.16 1.04
C ILE A 526 25.06 17.35 1.58
N ALA A 527 25.16 16.86 2.83
CA ALA A 527 24.11 16.07 3.44
C ALA A 527 22.79 16.84 3.62
N ALA A 528 22.83 18.09 4.11
CA ALA A 528 21.63 18.89 4.34
C ALA A 528 20.80 19.14 3.05
N PRO A 529 21.38 19.59 1.93
CA PRO A 529 20.60 19.71 0.69
C PRO A 529 20.16 18.33 0.16
N SER A 530 20.96 17.28 0.32
CA SER A 530 20.60 15.92 -0.10
C SER A 530 19.38 15.37 0.65
N ILE A 531 19.29 15.54 1.97
CA ILE A 531 18.11 15.10 2.74
C ILE A 531 16.87 15.94 2.39
N ALA A 532 17.04 17.25 2.19
CA ALA A 532 15.94 18.11 1.75
C ALA A 532 15.38 17.69 0.38
N SER A 533 16.27 17.32 -0.55
CA SER A 533 15.89 16.81 -1.87
C SER A 533 15.14 15.47 -1.78
N LEU A 534 15.60 14.57 -0.91
CA LEU A 534 14.93 13.29 -0.63
C LEU A 534 13.52 13.49 -0.05
N MET A 535 13.37 14.38 0.93
CA MET A 535 12.05 14.72 1.48
C MET A 535 11.15 15.39 0.45
N PHE A 536 11.70 16.29 -0.37
CA PHE A 536 10.95 16.94 -1.44
C PHE A 536 10.41 15.92 -2.45
N GLY A 537 11.21 14.91 -2.81
CA GLY A 537 10.78 13.79 -3.66
C GLY A 537 9.59 13.02 -3.08
N MET A 538 9.65 12.68 -1.79
CA MET A 538 8.51 12.02 -1.12
C MET A 538 7.27 12.90 -1.11
N LEU A 539 7.42 14.18 -0.74
CA LEU A 539 6.29 15.10 -0.60
C LEU A 539 5.60 15.36 -1.94
N ILE A 540 6.35 15.70 -3.00
CA ILE A 540 5.75 16.03 -4.29
C ILE A 540 5.01 14.84 -4.87
N MET A 541 5.58 13.64 -4.71
CA MET A 541 4.99 12.42 -5.23
C MET A 541 3.74 12.00 -4.45
N SER A 542 3.74 12.20 -3.12
CA SER A 542 2.55 11.97 -2.30
C SER A 542 1.43 12.97 -2.61
N VAL A 543 1.79 14.23 -2.89
CA VAL A 543 0.82 15.24 -3.35
C VAL A 543 0.24 14.81 -4.69
N LEU A 544 1.05 14.39 -5.67
CA LEU A 544 0.52 13.85 -6.93
C LEU A 544 -0.42 12.67 -6.69
N GLY A 545 -0.07 11.75 -5.79
CA GLY A 545 -0.91 10.61 -5.42
C GLY A 545 -2.26 10.98 -4.81
N LYS A 546 -2.41 12.16 -4.20
CA LYS A 546 -3.71 12.66 -3.73
C LYS A 546 -4.60 13.17 -4.88
N TRP A 547 -4.00 13.63 -5.96
CA TRP A 547 -4.69 14.23 -7.10
C TRP A 547 -4.94 13.22 -8.23
N ALA A 548 -4.25 12.09 -8.22
CA ALA A 548 -4.59 10.88 -8.97
C ALA A 548 -5.70 10.11 -8.25
#